data_AF-A0A5C0B193-F1
#
_entry.id   AF-A0A5C0B193-F1
#
_cell.length_a   1.000
_cell.length_b   1.000
_cell.length_c   1.000
_cell.angle_alpha   90.00
_cell.angle_beta   90.00
_cell.angle_gamma   90.00
#
_symmetry.space_group_name_H-M   'P 1'
#
loop_
_entity.id
_entity.type
_entity.pdbx_description
1 polymer ?
#
loop_
_entity_poly.entity_id
_entity_poly.type
_entity_poly.pdbx_seq_one_letter_code
_entity_poly.pdbx_strand_id
1 'polypeptide(L)'
;MLPNTSMPRENCQPNTGRRKPDSRDIAIYWGGPALVNRYDPSLLREQDLLRADLIRRSNAEIEWKVSRGLLQVIDCRSRAISISHKRHHAAVATAPSGWQLGVDLEQIRPRDVEALSTWMASDVEAAALAQLPPDLALRHFYRLWTFKEAMVKARAQDFPADLKRNTLTMEAGSGRWCIGTAPDMFEGRDWALRMFEAEPGWLLSVVWKAPPGTSADISWHIESDAPATPFALVAACDGSSVR
;
A
#
# COMPACT_ATOMS: atom_id res chain seq x y z
N MET A 1 -12.36 22.01 63.50
CA MET A 1 -11.07 22.10 62.77
C MET A 1 -10.84 20.75 62.10
N LEU A 2 -11.04 20.67 60.79
CA LEU A 2 -10.71 19.49 59.97
C LEU A 2 -9.59 19.91 58.99
N PRO A 3 -8.60 19.05 58.72
CA PRO A 3 -7.54 19.37 57.78
C PRO A 3 -8.02 19.14 56.34
N ASN A 4 -7.55 20.03 55.47
CA ASN A 4 -7.93 20.18 54.08
C ASN A 4 -7.18 19.15 53.21
N THR A 5 -7.91 18.26 52.52
CA THR A 5 -7.38 17.36 51.50
C THR A 5 -7.10 18.12 50.19
N SER A 6 -5.84 18.21 49.80
CA SER A 6 -5.40 18.66 48.47
C SER A 6 -4.83 17.50 47.67
N MET A 7 -5.34 17.30 46.45
CA MET A 7 -4.84 16.43 45.37
C MET A 7 -5.41 17.00 44.04
N PRO A 8 -4.81 16.69 42.88
CA PRO A 8 -4.20 17.70 42.00
C PRO A 8 -5.03 17.99 40.74
N ARG A 9 -4.67 19.05 40.01
CA ARG A 9 -5.09 19.24 38.61
C ARG A 9 -3.87 19.32 37.73
N GLU A 10 -3.42 18.16 37.26
CA GLU A 10 -2.56 18.07 36.09
C GLU A 10 -3.41 18.34 34.85
N ASN A 11 -3.13 19.47 34.19
CA ASN A 11 -3.63 19.75 32.85
C ASN A 11 -2.80 18.94 31.85
N CYS A 12 -3.26 17.75 31.49
CA CYS A 12 -2.76 17.01 30.34
C CYS A 12 -3.59 17.43 29.11
N GLN A 13 -3.07 18.36 28.30
CA GLN A 13 -3.57 18.56 26.94
C GLN A 13 -2.87 17.55 26.01
N PRO A 14 -3.59 16.78 25.19
CA PRO A 14 -2.96 15.95 24.18
C PRO A 14 -2.40 16.84 23.07
N ASN A 15 -1.08 16.86 22.95
CA ASN A 15 -0.36 17.50 21.86
C ASN A 15 -0.62 16.70 20.57
N THR A 16 -1.67 17.04 19.82
CA THR A 16 -1.92 16.51 18.47
C THR A 16 -1.02 17.20 17.45
N GLY A 17 0.29 17.13 17.68
CA GLY A 17 1.28 17.54 16.68
C GLY A 17 1.39 16.46 15.63
N ARG A 18 0.70 16.58 14.49
CA ARG A 18 1.04 15.85 13.27
C ARG A 18 2.49 16.23 12.92
N ARG A 19 3.47 15.40 13.31
CA ARG A 19 4.87 15.55 12.91
C ARG A 19 4.88 15.58 11.38
N LYS A 20 5.39 16.66 10.78
CA LYS A 20 5.63 16.67 9.33
C LYS A 20 6.53 15.46 9.03
N PRO A 21 6.16 14.57 8.08
CA PRO A 21 7.02 13.44 7.73
C PRO A 21 8.40 13.96 7.37
N ASP A 22 9.46 13.29 7.86
CA ASP A 22 10.81 13.68 7.48
C ASP A 22 10.92 13.56 5.95
N SER A 23 11.72 14.43 5.36
CA SER A 23 12.05 14.47 3.94
C SER A 23 12.57 13.14 3.37
N ARG A 24 12.87 12.16 4.22
CA ARG A 24 13.39 10.82 3.90
C ARG A 24 12.35 9.70 4.02
N ASP A 25 11.18 9.98 4.59
CA ASP A 25 10.24 8.93 4.98
C ASP A 25 9.29 8.54 3.86
N ILE A 26 8.84 7.28 3.89
CA ILE A 26 7.66 6.83 3.17
C ILE A 26 6.44 7.23 3.99
N ALA A 27 5.50 7.93 3.37
CA ALA A 27 4.21 8.24 4.00
C ALA A 27 3.09 7.50 3.25
N ILE A 28 2.33 6.72 3.99
CA ILE A 28 1.19 5.95 3.49
C ILE A 28 -0.10 6.61 3.99
N TYR A 29 -0.94 6.96 3.03
CA TYR A 29 -2.25 7.54 3.24
C TYR A 29 -3.32 6.51 2.93
N TRP A 30 -4.34 6.46 3.77
CA TRP A 30 -5.50 5.60 3.60
C TRP A 30 -6.77 6.40 3.82
N GLY A 31 -7.80 6.13 3.03
CA GLY A 31 -9.13 6.61 3.36
C GLY A 31 -10.25 5.81 2.73
N GLY A 32 -11.42 5.97 3.32
CA GLY A 32 -12.65 5.28 2.96
C GLY A 32 -13.69 6.18 2.29
N PRO A 33 -14.98 5.78 2.32
CA PRO A 33 -16.03 6.36 1.50
C PRO A 33 -16.23 7.88 1.70
N ALA A 34 -15.97 8.40 2.90
CA ALA A 34 -16.17 9.82 3.22
C ALA A 34 -15.32 10.78 2.38
N LEU A 35 -14.25 10.29 1.74
CA LEU A 35 -13.40 11.08 0.86
C LEU A 35 -14.11 11.63 -0.38
N VAL A 36 -15.29 11.10 -0.75
CA VAL A 36 -16.11 11.72 -1.81
C VAL A 36 -16.44 13.18 -1.52
N ASN A 37 -16.52 13.56 -0.23
CA ASN A 37 -16.80 14.93 0.20
C ASN A 37 -15.57 15.85 0.13
N ARG A 38 -14.38 15.28 -0.10
CA ARG A 38 -13.12 16.02 -0.29
C ARG A 38 -12.81 16.23 -1.76
N TYR A 39 -13.50 15.54 -2.66
CA TYR A 39 -13.27 15.65 -4.10
C TYR A 39 -13.74 17.00 -4.63
N ASP A 40 -12.79 17.76 -5.18
CA ASP A 40 -13.04 18.99 -5.91
C ASP A 40 -12.49 18.87 -7.34
N PRO A 41 -13.35 18.91 -8.39
CA PRO A 41 -12.89 18.81 -9.77
C PRO A 41 -11.93 19.96 -10.17
N SER A 42 -12.00 21.13 -9.52
CA SER A 42 -11.10 22.25 -9.79
C SER A 42 -9.65 22.01 -9.32
N LEU A 43 -9.45 21.03 -8.43
CA LEU A 43 -8.15 20.63 -7.91
C LEU A 43 -7.58 19.38 -8.61
N LEU A 44 -8.17 18.96 -9.74
CA LEU A 44 -7.62 17.86 -10.53
C LEU A 44 -6.27 18.23 -11.14
N ARG A 45 -5.36 17.25 -11.15
CA ARG A 45 -4.09 17.35 -11.87
C ARG A 45 -4.33 17.18 -13.36
N GLU A 46 -3.46 17.75 -14.19
CA GLU A 46 -3.56 17.69 -15.65
C GLU A 46 -3.74 16.26 -16.18
N GLN A 47 -2.95 15.31 -15.66
CA GLN A 47 -3.02 13.88 -15.97
C GLN A 47 -4.37 13.19 -15.65
N ASP A 48 -5.18 13.79 -14.78
CA ASP A 48 -6.47 13.25 -14.34
C ASP A 48 -7.66 13.91 -15.05
N LEU A 49 -7.47 15.07 -15.71
CA LEU A 49 -8.54 15.78 -16.42
C LEU A 49 -9.13 14.91 -17.54
N LEU A 50 -8.28 14.35 -18.40
CA LEU A 50 -8.73 13.49 -19.51
C LEU A 50 -9.45 12.23 -19.02
N ARG A 51 -9.07 11.70 -17.86
CA ARG A 51 -9.67 10.48 -17.30
C ARG A 51 -11.03 10.76 -16.67
N ALA A 52 -11.21 11.92 -16.06
CA ALA A 52 -12.48 12.32 -15.45
C ALA A 52 -13.63 12.28 -16.48
N ASP A 53 -13.39 12.76 -17.70
CA ASP A 53 -14.39 12.82 -18.77
C ASP A 53 -14.80 11.44 -19.33
N LEU A 54 -13.98 10.41 -19.10
CA LEU A 54 -14.20 9.05 -19.59
C LEU A 54 -15.04 8.20 -18.64
N ILE A 55 -15.33 8.67 -17.43
CA ILE A 55 -16.07 7.89 -16.43
C ILE A 55 -17.56 7.93 -16.75
N ARG A 56 -18.14 6.75 -16.99
CA ARG A 56 -19.56 6.62 -17.40
C ARG A 56 -20.43 5.84 -16.42
N ARG A 57 -19.86 5.21 -15.40
CA ARG A 57 -20.57 4.34 -14.44
C ARG A 57 -20.56 4.95 -13.05
N SER A 58 -21.69 4.92 -12.36
CA SER A 58 -21.88 5.50 -11.02
C SER A 58 -20.89 4.94 -9.99
N ASN A 59 -20.67 3.62 -9.95
CA ASN A 59 -19.69 3.04 -9.03
C ASN A 59 -18.28 3.55 -9.34
N ALA A 60 -17.87 3.54 -10.62
CA ALA A 60 -16.55 4.03 -11.02
C ALA A 60 -16.36 5.52 -10.70
N GLU A 61 -17.43 6.31 -10.73
CA GLU A 61 -17.42 7.70 -10.29
C GLU A 61 -17.16 7.84 -8.79
N ILE A 62 -17.80 7.03 -7.95
CA ILE A 62 -17.55 7.03 -6.50
C ILE A 62 -16.11 6.62 -6.22
N GLU A 63 -15.62 5.53 -6.81
CA GLU A 63 -14.24 5.06 -6.61
C GLU A 63 -13.23 6.13 -7.06
N TRP A 64 -13.50 6.81 -8.18
CA TRP A 64 -12.71 7.95 -8.65
C TRP A 64 -12.68 9.09 -7.65
N LYS A 65 -13.86 9.51 -7.15
CA LYS A 65 -13.98 10.60 -6.19
C LYS A 65 -13.27 10.29 -4.88
N VAL A 66 -13.39 9.07 -4.36
CA VAL A 66 -12.63 8.62 -3.16
C VAL A 66 -11.13 8.72 -3.42
N SER A 67 -10.66 8.13 -4.52
CA SER A 67 -9.25 8.12 -4.91
C SER A 67 -8.67 9.54 -5.06
N ARG A 68 -9.39 10.44 -5.73
CA ARG A 68 -8.90 11.80 -6.02
C ARG A 68 -9.09 12.74 -4.84
N GLY A 69 -10.15 12.55 -4.05
CA GLY A 69 -10.32 13.22 -2.75
C GLY A 69 -9.14 12.94 -1.82
N LEU A 70 -8.64 11.68 -1.76
CA LEU A 70 -7.43 11.36 -1.00
C LEU A 70 -6.20 12.08 -1.59
N LEU A 71 -6.04 12.06 -2.90
CA LEU A 71 -4.89 12.68 -3.56
C LEU A 71 -4.84 14.21 -3.35
N GLN A 72 -5.99 14.86 -3.17
CA GLN A 72 -6.12 16.30 -2.98
C GLN A 72 -5.79 16.78 -1.56
N VAL A 73 -5.85 15.90 -0.55
CA VAL A 73 -5.45 16.24 0.83
C VAL A 73 -3.95 16.02 1.09
N ILE A 74 -3.22 15.50 0.12
CA ILE A 74 -1.79 15.17 0.24
C ILE A 74 -0.95 16.25 -0.43
N ASP A 75 -0.05 16.86 0.35
CA ASP A 75 1.04 17.65 -0.21
C ASP A 75 2.20 16.72 -0.63
N CYS A 76 2.23 16.37 -1.91
CA CYS A 76 3.27 15.51 -2.49
C CYS A 76 4.09 16.21 -3.58
N ARG A 77 4.20 17.54 -3.53
CA ARG A 77 5.03 18.27 -4.50
C ARG A 77 6.46 17.74 -4.44
N SER A 78 7.02 17.41 -5.59
CA SER A 78 8.40 16.90 -5.72
C SER A 78 8.68 15.59 -4.96
N ARG A 79 7.67 14.72 -4.84
CA ARG A 79 7.77 13.38 -4.23
C ARG A 79 7.40 12.29 -5.23
N ALA A 80 8.00 11.11 -5.11
CA ALA A 80 7.50 9.93 -5.79
C ALA A 80 6.13 9.59 -5.21
N ILE A 81 5.17 9.22 -6.05
CA ILE A 81 3.79 8.94 -5.65
C ILE A 81 3.24 7.72 -6.37
N SER A 82 2.52 6.90 -5.61
CA SER A 82 1.73 5.79 -6.15
C SER A 82 0.35 5.81 -5.51
N ILE A 83 -0.68 5.42 -6.27
CA ILE A 83 -2.07 5.40 -5.82
C ILE A 83 -2.72 4.07 -6.18
N SER A 84 -3.55 3.56 -5.26
CA SER A 84 -4.47 2.45 -5.53
C SER A 84 -5.83 2.74 -4.94
N HIS A 85 -6.87 2.21 -5.56
CA HIS A 85 -8.22 2.27 -5.02
C HIS A 85 -8.95 0.98 -5.39
N LYS A 86 -9.86 0.57 -4.52
CA LYS A 86 -10.71 -0.58 -4.74
C LYS A 86 -12.00 -0.35 -4.00
N ARG A 87 -13.15 -0.47 -4.68
CA ARG A 87 -14.45 -0.08 -4.11
C ARG A 87 -14.33 1.34 -3.52
N HIS A 88 -14.88 1.56 -2.35
CA HIS A 88 -14.94 2.87 -1.72
C HIS A 88 -13.72 3.19 -0.84
N HIS A 89 -12.57 2.54 -1.08
CA HIS A 89 -11.31 2.81 -0.37
C HIS A 89 -10.20 3.20 -1.34
N ALA A 90 -9.29 4.03 -0.85
CA ALA A 90 -8.10 4.42 -1.55
C ALA A 90 -6.88 4.42 -0.63
N ALA A 91 -5.72 4.14 -1.23
CA ALA A 91 -4.42 4.28 -0.62
C ALA A 91 -3.49 5.08 -1.52
N VAL A 92 -2.68 5.94 -0.92
CA VAL A 92 -1.60 6.67 -1.61
C VAL A 92 -0.31 6.44 -0.83
N ALA A 93 0.76 6.06 -1.51
CA ALA A 93 2.09 6.08 -0.94
C ALA A 93 2.87 7.25 -1.53
N THR A 94 3.67 7.92 -0.69
CA THR A 94 4.61 8.95 -1.11
C THR A 94 6.00 8.67 -0.56
N ALA A 95 7.02 9.01 -1.32
CA ALA A 95 8.43 8.87 -0.93
C ALA A 95 9.23 10.07 -1.46
N PRO A 96 10.50 10.27 -1.04
CA PRO A 96 11.34 11.32 -1.60
C PRO A 96 11.48 11.19 -3.13
N SER A 97 11.79 12.28 -3.81
CA SER A 97 12.07 12.23 -5.25
C SER A 97 13.21 11.26 -5.57
N GLY A 98 13.14 10.61 -6.73
CA GLY A 98 14.15 9.64 -7.18
C GLY A 98 13.96 8.22 -6.65
N TRP A 99 13.00 7.98 -5.76
CA TRP A 99 12.61 6.64 -5.32
C TRP A 99 11.67 6.01 -6.34
N GLN A 100 11.80 4.70 -6.56
CA GLN A 100 10.75 3.93 -7.23
C GLN A 100 9.76 3.47 -6.16
N LEU A 101 8.47 3.70 -6.37
CA LEU A 101 7.44 3.49 -5.36
C LEU A 101 6.15 2.94 -5.98
N GLY A 102 5.60 1.93 -5.35
CA GLY A 102 4.33 1.31 -5.74
C GLY A 102 3.47 1.02 -4.53
N VAL A 103 2.17 1.29 -4.65
CA VAL A 103 1.17 0.85 -3.68
C VAL A 103 0.04 0.11 -4.38
N ASP A 104 -0.42 -0.97 -3.77
CA ASP A 104 -1.64 -1.62 -4.18
C ASP A 104 -2.53 -2.04 -3.01
N LEU A 105 -3.83 -2.03 -3.25
CA LEU A 105 -4.88 -2.27 -2.27
C LEU A 105 -5.91 -3.25 -2.83
N GLU A 106 -6.15 -4.33 -2.10
CA GLU A 106 -7.24 -5.27 -2.41
C GLU A 106 -8.09 -5.63 -1.19
N GLN A 107 -9.36 -5.92 -1.48
CA GLN A 107 -10.25 -6.57 -0.53
C GLN A 107 -10.28 -8.08 -0.79
N ILE A 108 -9.97 -8.85 0.25
CA ILE A 108 -10.04 -10.30 0.25
C ILE A 108 -11.51 -10.71 0.10
N ARG A 109 -11.79 -11.46 -0.96
CA ARG A 109 -13.09 -12.08 -1.23
C ARG A 109 -12.87 -13.45 -1.86
N PRO A 110 -13.85 -14.37 -1.79
CA PRO A 110 -13.75 -15.66 -2.47
C PRO A 110 -13.40 -15.51 -3.95
N ARG A 111 -12.48 -16.34 -4.44
CA ARG A 111 -11.97 -16.36 -5.82
C ARG A 111 -11.60 -17.78 -6.21
N ASP A 112 -11.60 -18.04 -7.51
CA ASP A 112 -10.95 -19.20 -8.10
C ASP A 112 -9.43 -18.96 -8.14
N VAL A 113 -8.76 -19.28 -7.03
CA VAL A 113 -7.32 -19.08 -6.86
C VAL A 113 -6.52 -19.91 -7.86
N GLU A 114 -6.96 -21.12 -8.14
CA GLU A 114 -6.29 -22.03 -9.07
C GLU A 114 -6.27 -21.43 -10.47
N ALA A 115 -7.45 -21.09 -11.01
CA ALA A 115 -7.55 -20.46 -12.33
C ALA A 115 -6.78 -19.14 -12.40
N LEU A 116 -6.87 -18.31 -11.35
CA LEU A 116 -6.18 -17.02 -11.34
C LEU A 116 -4.66 -17.16 -11.20
N SER A 117 -4.15 -18.18 -10.52
CA SER A 117 -2.70 -18.38 -10.36
C SER A 117 -2.01 -18.62 -11.71
N THR A 118 -2.65 -19.33 -12.63
CA THR A 118 -2.08 -19.67 -13.95
C THR A 118 -1.64 -18.48 -14.79
N TRP A 119 -2.24 -17.30 -14.61
CA TRP A 119 -1.95 -16.12 -15.42
C TRP A 119 -1.07 -15.09 -14.69
N MET A 120 -1.10 -15.05 -13.36
CA MET A 120 -0.39 -14.02 -12.58
C MET A 120 0.85 -14.54 -11.83
N ALA A 121 0.87 -15.83 -11.49
CA ALA A 121 1.94 -16.44 -10.69
C ALA A 121 3.05 -17.00 -11.58
N SER A 122 4.27 -16.97 -11.07
CA SER A 122 5.37 -17.83 -11.55
C SER A 122 5.09 -19.28 -11.18
N ASP A 123 5.78 -20.22 -11.83
CA ASP A 123 5.58 -21.66 -11.58
C ASP A 123 5.84 -22.03 -10.11
N VAL A 124 6.82 -21.39 -9.47
CA VAL A 124 7.14 -21.59 -8.04
C VAL A 124 6.02 -21.07 -7.14
N GLU A 125 5.48 -19.89 -7.43
CA GLU A 125 4.37 -19.31 -6.67
C GLU A 125 3.07 -20.11 -6.86
N ALA A 126 2.80 -20.58 -8.08
CA ALA A 126 1.64 -21.42 -8.39
C ALA A 126 1.72 -22.77 -7.64
N ALA A 127 2.90 -23.40 -7.65
CA ALA A 127 3.14 -24.63 -6.91
C ALA A 127 3.01 -24.44 -5.39
N ALA A 128 3.41 -23.27 -4.86
CA ALA A 128 3.23 -22.94 -3.45
C ALA A 128 1.75 -22.74 -3.09
N LEU A 129 0.98 -22.05 -3.93
CA LEU A 129 -0.46 -21.86 -3.75
C LEU A 129 -1.22 -23.20 -3.73
N ALA A 130 -0.88 -24.12 -4.64
CA ALA A 130 -1.55 -25.42 -4.77
C ALA A 130 -1.37 -26.34 -3.56
N GLN A 131 -0.34 -26.11 -2.74
CA GLN A 131 -0.06 -26.92 -1.55
C GLN A 131 -0.77 -26.40 -0.28
N LEU A 132 -1.38 -25.22 -0.34
CA LEU A 132 -2.03 -24.60 0.81
C LEU A 132 -3.50 -25.03 0.94
N PRO A 133 -4.03 -25.17 2.17
CA PRO A 133 -5.47 -25.24 2.40
C PRO A 133 -6.19 -24.02 1.79
N PRO A 134 -7.45 -24.16 1.32
CA PRO A 134 -8.15 -23.13 0.54
C PRO A 134 -8.12 -21.71 1.13
N ASP A 135 -8.36 -21.57 2.43
CA ASP A 135 -8.36 -20.26 3.09
C ASP A 135 -6.96 -19.61 3.15
N LEU A 136 -5.92 -20.43 3.33
CA LEU A 136 -4.53 -19.98 3.32
C LEU A 136 -4.06 -19.66 1.89
N ALA A 137 -4.48 -20.46 0.91
CA ALA A 137 -4.23 -20.22 -0.51
C ALA A 137 -4.86 -18.90 -0.95
N LEU A 138 -6.09 -18.60 -0.54
CA LEU A 138 -6.76 -17.33 -0.85
C LEU A 138 -6.01 -16.13 -0.29
N ARG A 139 -5.61 -16.18 0.99
CA ARG A 139 -4.84 -15.08 1.60
C ARG A 139 -3.46 -14.92 0.95
N HIS A 140 -2.79 -16.02 0.63
CA HIS A 140 -1.49 -16.00 -0.05
C HIS A 140 -1.62 -15.46 -1.48
N PHE A 141 -2.67 -15.82 -2.22
CA PHE A 141 -2.98 -15.27 -3.53
C PHE A 141 -3.11 -13.74 -3.48
N TYR A 142 -3.86 -13.21 -2.51
CA TYR A 142 -4.00 -11.76 -2.37
C TYR A 142 -2.70 -11.06 -2.01
N ARG A 143 -1.82 -11.70 -1.23
CA ARG A 143 -0.45 -11.18 -0.98
C ARG A 143 0.35 -11.09 -2.27
N LEU A 144 0.38 -12.15 -3.07
CA LEU A 144 1.07 -12.14 -4.36
C LEU A 144 0.46 -11.10 -5.30
N TRP A 145 -0.86 -11.00 -5.35
CA TRP A 145 -1.58 -10.05 -6.18
C TRP A 145 -1.20 -8.60 -5.88
N THR A 146 -1.40 -8.18 -4.64
CA THR A 146 -1.15 -6.79 -4.24
C THR A 146 0.33 -6.45 -4.35
N PHE A 147 1.24 -7.39 -4.05
CA PHE A 147 2.66 -7.18 -4.30
C PHE A 147 2.97 -6.97 -5.79
N LYS A 148 2.46 -7.84 -6.67
CA LYS A 148 2.76 -7.77 -8.10
C LYS A 148 2.20 -6.50 -8.74
N GLU A 149 0.98 -6.11 -8.39
CA GLU A 149 0.42 -4.83 -8.86
C GLU A 149 1.22 -3.63 -8.34
N ALA A 150 1.65 -3.64 -7.07
CA ALA A 150 2.49 -2.60 -6.52
C ALA A 150 3.85 -2.54 -7.26
N MET A 151 4.47 -3.68 -7.57
CA MET A 151 5.71 -3.75 -8.35
C MET A 151 5.54 -3.21 -9.77
N VAL A 152 4.45 -3.59 -10.44
CA VAL A 152 4.15 -3.10 -11.79
C VAL A 152 4.02 -1.57 -11.79
N LYS A 153 3.33 -1.00 -10.79
CA LYS A 153 3.22 0.46 -10.62
C LYS A 153 4.57 1.11 -10.34
N ALA A 154 5.38 0.53 -9.45
CA ALA A 154 6.68 1.08 -9.07
C ALA A 154 7.69 1.10 -10.22
N ARG A 155 7.59 0.11 -11.12
CA ARG A 155 8.50 -0.06 -12.26
C ARG A 155 7.98 0.53 -13.56
N ALA A 156 6.77 1.09 -13.56
CA ALA A 156 6.08 1.53 -14.77
C ALA A 156 6.02 0.42 -15.84
N GLN A 157 5.70 -0.80 -15.41
CA GLN A 157 5.59 -2.01 -16.23
C GLN A 157 4.18 -2.19 -16.81
N ASP A 158 4.03 -3.12 -17.75
CA ASP A 158 2.77 -3.38 -18.44
C ASP A 158 1.90 -4.38 -17.67
N PHE A 159 0.70 -3.94 -17.29
CA PHE A 159 -0.31 -4.81 -16.71
C PHE A 159 -1.20 -5.43 -17.81
N PRO A 160 -1.48 -6.75 -17.80
CA PRO A 160 -1.02 -7.77 -16.85
C PRO A 160 0.26 -8.51 -17.27
N ALA A 161 0.87 -8.15 -18.40
CA ALA A 161 1.95 -8.89 -19.04
C ALA A 161 3.18 -9.12 -18.13
N ASP A 162 3.50 -8.15 -17.27
CA ASP A 162 4.64 -8.20 -16.36
C ASP A 162 4.31 -8.74 -14.96
N LEU A 163 3.12 -9.29 -14.69
CA LEU A 163 2.84 -9.82 -13.34
C LEU A 163 3.71 -11.04 -13.00
N LYS A 164 3.86 -11.98 -13.95
CA LYS A 164 4.60 -13.23 -13.72
C LYS A 164 6.08 -13.02 -13.44
N ARG A 165 6.68 -11.97 -14.02
CA ARG A 165 8.10 -11.72 -13.85
C ARG A 165 8.45 -11.18 -12.48
N ASN A 166 7.54 -10.50 -11.79
CA ASN A 166 7.77 -10.04 -10.42
C ASN A 166 7.42 -11.16 -9.46
N THR A 167 8.40 -11.73 -8.78
CA THR A 167 8.18 -12.90 -7.92
C THR A 167 8.36 -12.54 -6.45
N LEU A 168 7.55 -13.18 -5.61
CA LEU A 168 7.66 -13.09 -4.15
C LEU A 168 7.63 -14.49 -3.58
N THR A 169 8.77 -14.95 -3.09
CA THR A 169 8.94 -16.29 -2.53
C THR A 169 9.34 -16.22 -1.07
N MET A 170 9.17 -17.32 -0.35
CA MET A 170 9.61 -17.43 1.04
C MET A 170 10.88 -18.28 1.08
N GLU A 171 11.94 -17.76 1.70
CA GLU A 171 13.20 -18.46 1.89
C GLU A 171 13.01 -19.65 2.84
N ALA A 172 13.42 -20.83 2.37
CA ALA A 172 13.32 -22.06 3.15
C ALA A 172 14.16 -21.95 4.43
N GLY A 173 13.57 -22.35 5.56
CA GLY A 173 14.22 -22.35 6.87
C GLY A 173 14.15 -21.03 7.63
N SER A 174 14.24 -19.86 6.97
CA SER A 174 14.13 -18.56 7.63
C SER A 174 12.70 -18.02 7.69
N GLY A 175 11.83 -18.44 6.76
CA GLY A 175 10.48 -17.90 6.63
C GLY A 175 10.45 -16.44 6.13
N ARG A 176 11.59 -15.92 5.68
CA ARG A 176 11.70 -14.54 5.20
C ARG A 176 11.20 -14.44 3.77
N TRP A 177 10.46 -13.38 3.47
CA TRP A 177 10.03 -13.08 2.11
C TRP A 177 11.19 -12.51 1.29
N CYS A 178 11.27 -12.92 0.02
CA CYS A 178 12.30 -12.52 -0.93
C CYS A 178 11.64 -12.06 -2.23
N ILE A 179 12.04 -10.88 -2.70
CA ILE A 179 11.60 -10.33 -3.98
C ILE A 179 12.57 -10.79 -5.08
N GLY A 180 12.01 -11.25 -6.19
CA GLY A 180 12.75 -11.60 -7.41
C GLY A 180 12.16 -10.92 -8.64
N THR A 181 12.93 -10.89 -9.73
CA THR A 181 12.47 -10.44 -11.05
C THR A 181 12.97 -11.41 -12.11
N ALA A 182 12.11 -11.95 -12.96
CA ALA A 182 12.55 -12.77 -14.07
C ALA A 182 13.06 -11.90 -15.24
N PRO A 183 14.11 -12.35 -15.97
CA PRO A 183 14.85 -13.60 -15.75
C PRO A 183 15.95 -13.50 -14.67
N ASP A 184 16.41 -12.29 -14.32
CA ASP A 184 17.47 -12.09 -13.32
C ASP A 184 16.91 -11.83 -11.91
N MET A 185 16.78 -12.91 -11.14
CA MET A 185 16.24 -12.86 -9.78
C MET A 185 17.03 -11.94 -8.84
N PHE A 186 18.29 -11.61 -9.15
CA PHE A 186 19.10 -10.70 -8.32
C PHE A 186 18.62 -9.24 -8.39
N GLU A 187 17.94 -8.81 -9.46
CA GLU A 187 17.37 -7.47 -9.57
C GLU A 187 16.33 -7.17 -8.49
N GLY A 188 15.70 -8.20 -7.93
CA GLY A 188 14.73 -8.07 -6.85
C GLY A 188 15.35 -7.66 -5.52
N ARG A 189 16.67 -7.82 -5.33
CA ARG A 189 17.34 -7.64 -4.04
C ARG A 189 17.42 -6.20 -3.56
N ASP A 190 17.28 -5.21 -4.43
CA ASP A 190 17.27 -3.80 -4.04
C ASP A 190 15.89 -3.30 -3.62
N TRP A 191 14.86 -4.14 -3.80
CA TRP A 191 13.48 -3.80 -3.49
C TRP A 191 13.16 -4.16 -2.05
N ALA A 192 12.41 -3.28 -1.41
CA ALA A 192 11.78 -3.52 -0.13
C ALA A 192 10.27 -3.61 -0.30
N LEU A 193 9.64 -4.37 0.60
CA LEU A 193 8.20 -4.60 0.66
C LEU A 193 7.74 -4.50 2.11
N ARG A 194 6.58 -3.90 2.28
CA ARG A 194 5.74 -4.07 3.47
C ARG A 194 4.31 -4.34 3.06
N MET A 195 3.72 -5.36 3.68
CA MET A 195 2.31 -5.70 3.52
C MET A 195 1.58 -5.48 4.83
N PHE A 196 0.42 -4.87 4.75
CA PHE A 196 -0.39 -4.55 5.90
C PHE A 196 -1.82 -5.02 5.72
N GLU A 197 -2.43 -5.51 6.81
CA GLU A 197 -3.87 -5.65 6.89
C GLU A 197 -4.44 -4.36 7.52
N ALA A 198 -5.16 -3.58 6.71
CA ALA A 198 -5.58 -2.23 7.07
C ALA A 198 -6.81 -2.23 7.99
N GLU A 199 -7.85 -2.91 7.54
CA GLU A 199 -9.01 -3.33 8.31
C GLU A 199 -9.28 -4.80 7.95
N PRO A 200 -10.09 -5.54 8.72
CA PRO A 200 -10.32 -6.97 8.46
C PRO A 200 -10.66 -7.26 7.00
N GLY A 201 -9.81 -8.05 6.34
CA GLY A 201 -9.99 -8.43 4.94
C GLY A 201 -9.53 -7.40 3.90
N TRP A 202 -8.81 -6.35 4.28
CA TRP A 202 -8.17 -5.42 3.34
C TRP A 202 -6.65 -5.51 3.43
N LEU A 203 -6.04 -5.81 2.29
CA LEU A 203 -4.60 -5.98 2.18
C LEU A 203 -3.99 -4.85 1.37
N LEU A 204 -2.97 -4.23 1.94
CA LEU A 204 -2.19 -3.16 1.33
C LEU A 204 -0.75 -3.63 1.15
N SER A 205 -0.21 -3.50 -0.06
CA SER A 205 1.22 -3.72 -0.33
C SER A 205 1.87 -2.41 -0.73
N VAL A 206 3.00 -2.08 -0.09
CA VAL A 206 3.87 -0.97 -0.50
C VAL A 206 5.23 -1.55 -0.83
N VAL A 207 5.70 -1.26 -2.05
CA VAL A 207 7.03 -1.65 -2.53
C VAL A 207 7.82 -0.42 -2.91
N TRP A 208 9.11 -0.45 -2.66
CA TRP A 208 9.98 0.64 -3.06
C TRP A 208 11.41 0.17 -3.34
N LYS A 209 12.12 0.96 -4.14
CA LYS A 209 13.56 0.92 -4.28
C LYS A 209 14.11 2.31 -3.93
N ALA A 210 14.84 2.37 -2.83
CA ALA A 210 15.54 3.56 -2.37
C ALA A 210 16.90 3.69 -3.08
N PRO A 211 17.47 4.91 -3.20
CA PRO A 211 18.88 5.07 -3.50
C PRO A 211 19.78 4.26 -2.54
N PRO A 212 21.01 3.88 -2.95
CA PRO A 212 21.93 3.19 -2.05
C PRO A 212 22.26 4.02 -0.80
N GLY A 213 22.33 3.36 0.36
CA GLY A 213 22.66 4.01 1.64
C GLY A 213 21.53 4.84 2.25
N THR A 214 20.30 4.66 1.77
CA THR A 214 19.10 5.29 2.38
C THR A 214 18.29 4.28 3.17
N SER A 215 17.99 4.62 4.42
CA SER A 215 16.92 3.97 5.18
C SER A 215 15.60 4.71 4.96
N ALA A 216 14.48 4.00 5.09
CA ALA A 216 13.13 4.55 5.04
C ALA A 216 12.35 4.10 6.27
N ASP A 217 11.84 5.07 7.02
CA ASP A 217 10.77 4.81 7.98
C ASP A 217 9.41 4.98 7.29
N ILE A 218 8.41 4.28 7.82
CA ILE A 218 7.03 4.37 7.35
C ILE A 218 6.21 5.18 8.34
N SER A 219 5.55 6.21 7.83
CA SER A 219 4.56 7.02 8.52
C SER A 219 3.16 6.79 7.97
N TRP A 220 2.16 6.92 8.84
CA TRP A 220 0.76 6.63 8.52
C TRP A 220 -0.11 7.87 8.63
N HIS A 221 -0.99 8.03 7.65
CA HIS A 221 -1.98 9.11 7.60
C HIS A 221 -3.34 8.53 7.23
N ILE A 222 -4.27 8.53 8.19
CA ILE A 222 -5.62 8.01 8.00
C ILE A 222 -6.56 9.20 7.81
N GLU A 223 -7.23 9.25 6.67
CA GLU A 223 -8.17 10.31 6.29
C GLU A 223 -9.56 9.69 6.12
N SER A 224 -10.37 9.67 7.20
CA SER A 224 -11.79 9.26 7.36
C SER A 224 -12.00 8.34 8.59
N ASP A 225 -13.23 7.84 8.80
CA ASP A 225 -13.71 6.95 9.88
C ASP A 225 -13.02 5.57 9.95
N ALA A 226 -11.81 5.42 9.42
CA ALA A 226 -11.08 4.17 9.53
C ALA A 226 -10.77 3.87 11.01
N PRO A 227 -10.69 2.59 11.39
CA PRO A 227 -10.47 2.22 12.79
C PRO A 227 -9.17 2.87 13.31
N ALA A 228 -9.20 3.33 14.56
CA ALA A 228 -8.06 3.96 15.24
C ALA A 228 -6.84 3.03 15.43
N THR A 229 -6.92 1.79 14.99
CA THR A 229 -5.83 0.81 15.04
C THR A 229 -4.85 1.01 13.88
N PRO A 230 -3.54 0.99 14.15
CA PRO A 230 -2.54 0.95 13.09
C PRO A 230 -2.68 -0.34 12.28
N PHE A 231 -2.41 -0.27 10.98
CA PHE A 231 -2.45 -1.43 10.10
C PHE A 231 -1.44 -2.49 10.56
N ALA A 232 -1.89 -3.74 10.66
CA ALA A 232 -1.05 -4.82 11.14
C ALA A 232 -0.06 -5.25 10.04
N LEU A 233 1.24 -5.26 10.35
CA LEU A 233 2.25 -5.79 9.42
C LEU A 233 2.07 -7.30 9.29
N VAL A 234 1.82 -7.78 8.07
CA VAL A 234 1.59 -9.21 7.79
C VAL A 234 2.72 -9.87 6.99
N ALA A 235 3.54 -9.08 6.31
CA ALA A 235 4.76 -9.54 5.63
C ALA A 235 5.72 -8.38 5.38
N ALA A 236 7.01 -8.68 5.35
CA ALA A 236 8.07 -7.73 5.05
C ALA A 236 9.22 -8.40 4.30
N CYS A 237 9.82 -7.67 3.37
CA CYS A 237 11.10 -7.99 2.75
C CYS A 237 11.95 -6.72 2.78
N ASP A 238 13.21 -6.83 3.19
CA ASP A 238 14.14 -5.71 3.21
C ASP A 238 15.02 -5.74 1.96
N GLY A 239 15.21 -4.56 1.36
CA GLY A 239 16.16 -4.40 0.26
C GLY A 239 17.59 -4.38 0.79
N SER A 240 18.53 -4.80 -0.04
CA SER A 240 19.97 -4.86 0.24
C SER A 240 20.58 -3.51 0.57
N SER A 241 19.93 -2.42 0.13
CA SER A 241 20.30 -1.02 0.37
C SER A 241 19.86 -0.48 1.73
N VAL A 242 19.06 -1.24 2.50
CA VAL A 242 18.67 -0.92 3.89
C VAL A 242 19.67 -1.62 4.82
N ARG A 243 20.87 -1.06 4.96
CA ARG A 243 21.82 -1.39 6.02
C ARG A 243 22.44 -0.11 6.57
#